data_AF-A0A6C0B3D0-F1
#
_entry.id   AF-A0A6C0B3D0-F1
#
_cell.length_a   1.000
_cell.length_b   1.000
_cell.length_c   1.000
_cell.angle_alpha   90.00
_cell.angle_beta   90.00
_cell.angle_gamma   90.00
#
_symmetry.space_group_name_H-M   'P 1'
#
loop_
_entity.id
_entity.type
_entity.pdbx_description
1 polymer ?
#
loop_
_entity_poly.entity_id
_entity_poly.type
_entity_poly.pdbx_seq_one_letter_code
_entity_poly.pdbx_strand_id
1 'polypeptide(L)'
;MVSITKEDLFKTCQTGDILLYNSKTIMGRVIEYFTGSLYSHVSMILRDPTYIDPKLQGLYIIEAAAEDIPDSLTGKKKLGVQIIPLEYALNYYKSSLMGGVYYRKSTIERCTNFNNKLKSIIQKTEGVKYDLHILDWFRALFDVEIGNRQITNRFWCSALLAYIYVELGLLDKSLEWSMIEPRQFSYYENKRLSYINCTVAPEKQIINI
;
A
#
# COMPACT_ATOMS: atom_id res chain seq x y z
N MET A 1 -2.74 -17.15 14.04
CA MET A 1 -2.62 -16.42 12.75
C MET A 1 -1.71 -17.25 11.85
N VAL A 2 -2.06 -17.44 10.58
CA VAL A 2 -1.23 -18.22 9.65
C VAL A 2 -0.02 -17.37 9.26
N SER A 3 1.16 -17.97 9.13
CA SER A 3 2.39 -17.28 8.72
C SER A 3 2.83 -17.67 7.32
N ILE A 4 3.75 -16.89 6.74
CA ILE A 4 4.47 -17.18 5.50
C ILE A 4 5.93 -16.80 5.69
N THR A 5 6.87 -17.62 5.20
CA THR A 5 8.30 -17.28 5.27
C THR A 5 8.64 -16.19 4.24
N LYS A 6 9.69 -15.40 4.48
CA LYS A 6 10.23 -14.46 3.47
C LYS A 6 10.54 -15.16 2.13
N GLU A 7 11.09 -16.36 2.19
CA GLU A 7 11.41 -17.15 0.99
C GLU A 7 10.16 -17.56 0.21
N ASP A 8 9.14 -18.09 0.89
CA ASP A 8 7.87 -18.47 0.25
C ASP A 8 7.13 -17.25 -0.30
N LEU A 9 7.20 -16.11 0.40
CA LEU A 9 6.68 -14.85 -0.10
C LEU A 9 7.35 -14.48 -1.43
N PHE A 10 8.68 -14.49 -1.51
CA PHE A 10 9.42 -14.09 -2.71
C PHE A 10 9.11 -15.00 -3.89
N LYS A 11 8.90 -16.30 -3.64
CA LYS A 11 8.50 -17.28 -4.66
C LYS A 11 7.07 -17.09 -5.15
N THR A 12 6.14 -16.68 -4.29
CA THR A 12 4.70 -16.78 -4.57
C THR A 12 3.98 -15.45 -4.76
N CYS A 13 4.53 -14.34 -4.27
CA CYS A 13 3.90 -13.02 -4.42
C CYS A 13 3.87 -12.56 -5.88
N GLN A 14 2.86 -11.77 -6.20
CA GLN A 14 2.57 -11.27 -7.53
C GLN A 14 2.21 -9.78 -7.47
N THR A 15 2.31 -9.11 -8.63
CA THR A 15 1.87 -7.72 -8.77
C THR A 15 0.41 -7.57 -8.33
N GLY A 16 0.10 -6.57 -7.52
CA GLY A 16 -1.26 -6.37 -6.99
C GLY A 16 -1.56 -7.12 -5.70
N ASP A 17 -0.61 -7.86 -5.12
CA ASP A 17 -0.76 -8.35 -3.75
C ASP A 17 -0.52 -7.21 -2.74
N ILE A 18 -1.09 -7.34 -1.54
CA ILE A 18 -1.08 -6.28 -0.52
C ILE A 18 -0.11 -6.64 0.60
N LEU A 19 0.62 -5.64 1.10
CA LEU A 19 1.32 -5.70 2.37
C LEU A 19 0.67 -4.72 3.36
N LEU A 20 0.36 -5.22 4.55
CA LEU A 20 -0.04 -4.42 5.71
C LEU A 20 1.10 -4.39 6.71
N TYR A 21 1.22 -3.29 7.43
CA TYR A 21 2.29 -3.10 8.41
C TYR A 21 1.70 -2.64 9.72
N ASN A 22 2.20 -3.18 10.82
CA ASN A 22 2.07 -2.54 12.13
C ASN A 22 3.44 -2.00 12.53
N SER A 23 3.47 -0.79 13.07
CA SER A 23 4.70 -0.07 13.36
C SER A 23 4.67 0.41 14.80
N LYS A 24 5.69 0.01 15.55
CA LYS A 24 5.87 0.47 16.92
C LYS A 24 6.51 1.87 17.00
N THR A 25 6.72 2.54 15.87
CA THR A 25 7.16 3.95 15.82
C THR A 25 6.09 4.87 16.42
N ILE A 26 6.48 6.08 16.85
CA ILE A 26 5.54 7.05 17.43
C ILE A 26 4.44 7.38 16.42
N MET A 27 4.79 7.66 15.16
CA MET A 27 3.80 7.95 14.11
C MET A 27 2.90 6.74 13.83
N GLY A 28 3.47 5.54 13.75
CA GLY A 28 2.71 4.30 13.60
C GLY A 28 1.70 4.08 14.72
N ARG A 29 2.14 4.21 15.98
CA ARG A 29 1.26 4.11 17.16
C ARG A 29 0.17 5.17 17.18
N VAL A 30 0.45 6.38 16.72
CA VAL A 30 -0.54 7.45 16.67
C VAL A 30 -1.60 7.12 15.62
N ILE A 31 -1.21 6.60 14.45
CA ILE A 31 -2.15 6.12 13.43
C ILE A 31 -2.98 4.94 13.98
N GLU A 32 -2.34 3.94 14.58
CA GLU A 32 -2.98 2.77 15.18
C GLU A 32 -3.99 3.19 16.27
N TYR A 33 -3.62 4.15 17.12
CA TYR A 33 -4.49 4.70 18.17
C TYR A 33 -5.70 5.45 17.60
N PHE A 34 -5.51 6.36 16.64
CA PHE A 34 -6.62 7.14 16.06
C PHE A 34 -7.56 6.29 15.20
N THR A 35 -7.05 5.25 14.56
CA THR A 35 -7.87 4.33 13.72
C THR A 35 -8.47 3.18 14.53
N GLY A 36 -7.98 2.93 15.76
CA GLY A 36 -8.30 1.74 16.53
C GLY A 36 -7.90 0.46 15.80
N SER A 37 -6.79 0.51 15.04
CA SER A 37 -6.31 -0.56 14.17
C SER A 37 -4.95 -1.08 14.61
N LEU A 38 -4.67 -2.35 14.31
CA LEU A 38 -3.33 -2.91 14.35
C LEU A 38 -2.43 -2.32 13.25
N TYR A 39 -2.98 -1.87 12.12
CA TYR A 39 -2.20 -1.53 10.94
C TYR A 39 -2.01 -0.01 10.80
N SER A 40 -0.76 0.40 10.66
CA SER A 40 -0.36 1.80 10.47
C SER A 40 0.01 2.16 9.03
N HIS A 41 0.27 1.17 8.17
CA HIS A 41 0.68 1.41 6.79
C HIS A 41 0.21 0.28 5.86
N VAL A 42 0.18 0.57 4.56
CA VAL A 42 -0.16 -0.39 3.52
C VAL A 42 0.56 -0.07 2.21
N SER A 43 0.95 -1.11 1.46
CA SER A 43 1.59 -1.00 0.15
C SER A 43 1.13 -2.12 -0.79
N MET A 44 1.47 -2.00 -2.07
CA MET A 44 1.20 -3.03 -3.09
C MET A 44 2.50 -3.62 -3.63
N ILE A 45 2.56 -4.93 -3.78
CA ILE A 45 3.67 -5.64 -4.41
C ILE A 45 3.67 -5.40 -5.92
N LEU A 46 4.87 -5.23 -6.49
CA LEU A 46 5.15 -5.22 -7.92
C LEU A 46 6.21 -6.30 -8.21
N ARG A 47 5.86 -7.31 -8.98
CA ARG A 47 6.78 -8.37 -9.43
C ARG A 47 7.19 -8.10 -10.88
N ASP A 48 8.50 -8.00 -11.09
CA ASP A 48 9.15 -7.75 -12.38
C ASP A 48 8.44 -6.66 -13.21
N PRO A 49 8.21 -5.43 -12.69
CA PRO A 49 7.43 -4.41 -13.37
C PRO A 49 8.18 -3.73 -14.53
N THR A 50 8.85 -4.52 -15.36
CA THR A 50 9.58 -4.12 -16.57
C THR A 50 8.70 -3.44 -17.62
N TYR A 51 7.38 -3.65 -17.56
CA TYR A 51 6.39 -2.92 -18.38
C TYR A 51 6.29 -1.44 -18.01
N ILE A 52 6.66 -1.06 -16.78
CA ILE A 52 6.77 0.34 -16.33
C ILE A 52 8.08 0.92 -16.83
N ASP A 53 9.19 0.33 -16.40
CA ASP A 53 10.56 0.69 -16.79
C ASP A 53 11.41 -0.61 -16.86
N PRO A 54 12.12 -0.87 -17.98
CA PRO A 54 12.91 -2.09 -18.17
C PRO A 54 13.92 -2.40 -17.06
N LYS A 55 14.40 -1.39 -16.31
CA LYS A 55 15.36 -1.60 -15.22
C LYS A 55 14.75 -2.19 -13.96
N LEU A 56 13.42 -2.17 -13.82
CA LEU A 56 12.73 -2.68 -12.64
C LEU A 56 12.52 -4.19 -12.76
N GLN A 57 13.62 -4.95 -12.61
CA GLN A 57 13.63 -6.41 -12.58
C GLN A 57 13.77 -6.90 -11.13
N GLY A 58 12.89 -7.80 -10.68
CA GLY A 58 12.82 -8.26 -9.30
C GLY A 58 11.54 -7.84 -8.56
N LEU A 59 11.60 -7.83 -7.23
CA LEU A 59 10.45 -7.56 -6.36
C LEU A 59 10.53 -6.15 -5.78
N TYR A 60 9.47 -5.40 -5.98
CA TYR A 60 9.31 -4.03 -5.51
C TYR A 60 7.98 -3.87 -4.78
N ILE A 61 7.82 -2.75 -4.10
CA ILE A 61 6.53 -2.25 -3.65
C ILE A 61 6.30 -0.86 -4.22
N ILE A 62 5.03 -0.49 -4.38
CA ILE A 62 4.62 0.89 -4.53
C ILE A 62 3.86 1.33 -3.28
N GLU A 63 4.23 2.51 -2.78
CA GLU A 63 3.66 3.10 -1.58
C GLU A 63 3.71 4.64 -1.66
N ALA A 64 2.96 5.28 -0.76
CA ALA A 64 3.16 6.68 -0.42
C ALA A 64 3.85 6.69 0.96
N ALA A 65 5.08 7.18 1.04
CA ALA A 65 5.85 7.21 2.29
C ALA A 65 7.01 8.23 2.22
N ALA A 66 7.84 8.24 3.27
CA ALA A 66 9.02 9.09 3.43
C ALA A 66 10.23 8.18 3.71
N GLU A 67 10.71 7.48 2.66
CA GLU A 67 11.81 6.53 2.81
C GLU A 67 13.18 7.23 2.70
N ASP A 68 14.18 6.66 3.35
CA ASP A 68 15.56 7.16 3.36
C ASP A 68 16.41 6.69 2.17
N ILE A 69 15.81 5.90 1.26
CA ILE A 69 16.41 5.49 -0.01
C ILE A 69 15.80 6.23 -1.22
N PRO A 70 16.51 6.30 -2.36
CA PRO A 70 15.94 6.84 -3.59
C PRO A 70 14.84 5.95 -4.16
N ASP A 71 13.84 6.56 -4.80
CA ASP A 71 12.84 5.87 -5.60
C ASP A 71 13.49 5.11 -6.76
N SER A 72 13.18 3.83 -6.91
CA SER A 72 13.76 2.93 -7.91
C SER A 72 13.44 3.36 -9.34
N LEU A 73 12.30 4.04 -9.54
CA LEU A 73 11.91 4.54 -10.84
C LEU A 73 12.72 5.80 -11.24
N THR A 74 12.90 6.76 -10.34
CA THR A 74 13.52 8.06 -10.69
C THR A 74 14.96 8.25 -10.22
N GLY A 75 15.45 7.40 -9.32
CA GLY A 75 16.74 7.56 -8.66
C GLY A 75 16.83 8.76 -7.71
N LYS A 76 15.71 9.39 -7.34
CA LYS A 76 15.66 10.56 -6.46
C LYS A 76 14.97 10.20 -5.14
N LYS A 77 15.46 10.76 -4.02
CA LYS A 77 14.72 10.71 -2.75
C LYS A 77 13.43 11.52 -2.89
N LYS A 78 12.31 10.97 -2.43
CA LYS A 78 10.98 11.56 -2.53
C LYS A 78 10.26 11.48 -1.20
N LEU A 79 9.34 12.42 -1.01
CA LEU A 79 8.35 12.40 0.06
C LEU A 79 6.98 12.26 -0.61
N GLY A 80 6.48 11.03 -0.73
CA GLY A 80 5.25 10.73 -1.46
C GLY A 80 5.28 9.39 -2.16
N VAL A 81 4.66 9.34 -3.34
CA VAL A 81 4.55 8.10 -4.13
C VAL A 81 5.92 7.69 -4.65
N GLN A 82 6.30 6.45 -4.38
CA GLN A 82 7.60 5.89 -4.75
C GLN A 82 7.53 4.37 -4.94
N ILE A 83 8.49 3.85 -5.70
CA ILE A 83 8.73 2.43 -5.88
C ILE A 83 10.06 2.08 -5.21
N ILE A 84 10.04 1.16 -4.25
CA ILE A 84 11.25 0.71 -3.56
C ILE A 84 11.39 -0.82 -3.60
N PRO A 85 12.61 -1.38 -3.43
CA PRO A 85 12.78 -2.83 -3.39
C PRO A 85 11.99 -3.44 -2.23
N LEU A 86 11.28 -4.54 -2.48
CA LEU A 86 10.51 -5.24 -1.43
C LEU A 86 11.41 -5.66 -0.26
N GLU A 87 12.61 -6.13 -0.57
CA GLU A 87 13.58 -6.52 0.46
C GLU A 87 13.97 -5.37 1.38
N TYR A 88 14.06 -4.14 0.85
CA TYR A 88 14.34 -2.96 1.66
C TYR A 88 13.24 -2.75 2.70
N ALA A 89 11.98 -2.72 2.23
CA ALA A 89 10.82 -2.54 3.08
C ALA A 89 10.72 -3.63 4.17
N LEU A 90 11.00 -4.90 3.85
CA LEU A 90 11.00 -5.98 4.85
C LEU A 90 12.17 -5.87 5.84
N ASN A 91 13.35 -5.45 5.39
CA ASN A 91 14.53 -5.32 6.24
C ASN A 91 14.34 -4.29 7.36
N TYR A 92 13.54 -3.23 7.11
CA TYR A 92 13.18 -2.25 8.13
C TYR A 92 12.47 -2.90 9.34
N TYR A 93 11.72 -3.97 9.11
CA TYR A 93 10.94 -4.68 10.13
C TYR A 93 11.62 -5.94 10.69
N LYS A 94 12.90 -6.19 10.35
CA LYS A 94 13.68 -7.32 10.90
C LYS A 94 13.70 -7.37 12.42
N SER A 95 13.75 -6.20 13.06
CA SER A 95 13.68 -6.11 14.51
C SER A 95 12.23 -6.21 14.96
N SER A 96 11.91 -7.19 15.82
CA SER A 96 10.58 -7.34 16.44
C SER A 96 10.14 -6.11 17.26
N LEU A 97 11.08 -5.20 17.56
CA LEU A 97 10.82 -3.90 18.17
C LEU A 97 10.22 -2.87 17.21
N MET A 98 10.33 -3.06 15.90
CA MET A 98 9.78 -2.14 14.88
C MET A 98 8.34 -2.49 14.49
N GLY A 99 7.91 -3.73 14.74
CA GLY A 99 6.56 -4.20 14.43
C GLY A 99 6.61 -5.46 13.56
N GLY A 100 5.71 -5.54 12.59
CA GLY A 100 5.50 -6.72 11.76
C GLY A 100 4.85 -6.37 10.43
N VAL A 101 5.01 -7.28 9.47
CA VAL A 101 4.51 -7.14 8.11
C VAL A 101 3.63 -8.34 7.78
N TYR A 102 2.51 -8.08 7.11
CA TYR A 102 1.49 -9.06 6.83
C TYR A 102 1.16 -9.05 5.35
N TYR A 103 1.15 -10.23 4.75
CA TYR A 103 0.93 -10.42 3.33
C TYR A 103 -0.49 -10.89 3.04
N ARG A 104 -1.14 -10.25 2.07
CA ARG A 104 -2.42 -10.68 1.51
C ARG A 104 -2.29 -10.98 0.03
N LYS A 105 -2.50 -12.24 -0.32
CA LYS A 105 -2.51 -12.70 -1.71
C LYS A 105 -3.79 -12.27 -2.42
N SER A 106 -3.65 -11.78 -3.64
CA SER A 106 -4.74 -11.36 -4.51
C SER A 106 -4.87 -12.26 -5.75
N THR A 107 -6.11 -12.61 -6.10
CA THR A 107 -6.43 -13.27 -7.37
C THR A 107 -6.89 -12.20 -8.35
N ILE A 108 -5.96 -11.71 -9.15
CA ILE A 108 -6.18 -10.68 -10.17
C ILE A 108 -5.76 -11.24 -11.53
N GLU A 109 -6.55 -10.96 -12.55
CA GLU A 109 -6.18 -11.24 -13.95
C GLU A 109 -5.13 -10.21 -14.43
N ARG A 110 -3.89 -10.67 -14.63
CA ARG A 110 -2.73 -9.81 -14.96
C ARG A 110 -2.46 -9.82 -16.48
N CYS A 111 -3.47 -9.45 -17.25
CA CYS A 111 -3.35 -9.37 -18.71
C CYS A 111 -2.58 -8.09 -19.16
N THR A 112 -2.28 -7.97 -20.44
CA THR A 112 -1.59 -6.79 -21.00
C THR A 112 -2.32 -5.48 -20.69
N ASN A 113 -3.66 -5.50 -20.66
CA ASN A 113 -4.47 -4.34 -20.29
C ASN A 113 -4.25 -3.93 -18.82
N PHE A 114 -4.14 -4.90 -17.91
CA PHE A 114 -3.80 -4.64 -16.50
C PHE A 114 -2.44 -3.93 -16.40
N ASN A 115 -1.41 -4.45 -17.07
CA ASN A 115 -0.06 -3.86 -17.05
C ASN A 115 -0.05 -2.44 -17.64
N ASN A 116 -0.77 -2.21 -18.75
CA ASN A 116 -0.86 -0.89 -19.38
C ASN A 116 -1.59 0.12 -18.48
N LYS A 117 -2.68 -0.29 -17.83
CA LYS A 117 -3.39 0.54 -16.85
C LYS A 117 -2.50 0.87 -15.66
N LEU A 118 -1.85 -0.14 -15.07
CA LEU A 118 -0.96 0.06 -13.93
C LEU A 118 0.21 0.98 -14.27
N LYS A 119 0.81 0.85 -15.45
CA LYS A 119 1.81 1.79 -15.96
C LYS A 119 1.26 3.22 -16.01
N SER A 120 0.08 3.41 -16.60
CA SER A 120 -0.58 4.72 -16.71
C SER A 120 -0.85 5.34 -15.34
N ILE A 121 -1.36 4.54 -14.39
CA ILE A 121 -1.62 4.96 -13.00
C ILE A 121 -0.32 5.44 -12.35
N ILE A 122 0.75 4.63 -12.44
CA ILE A 122 2.03 4.94 -11.80
C ILE A 122 2.63 6.23 -12.36
N GLN A 123 2.58 6.41 -13.69
CA GLN A 123 3.00 7.65 -14.35
C GLN A 123 2.18 8.87 -13.89
N LYS A 124 0.86 8.74 -13.71
CA LYS A 124 0.02 9.82 -13.18
C LYS A 124 0.33 10.18 -11.74
N THR A 125 0.73 9.18 -10.93
CA THR A 125 1.06 9.38 -9.51
C THR A 125 2.51 9.81 -9.28
N GLU A 126 3.33 9.84 -10.33
CA GLU A 126 4.73 10.20 -10.21
C GLU A 126 4.90 11.66 -9.74
N GLY A 127 5.69 11.86 -8.68
CA GLY A 127 5.92 13.19 -8.11
C GLY A 127 4.78 13.73 -7.24
N VAL A 128 3.70 12.95 -7.07
CA VAL A 128 2.65 13.27 -6.11
C VAL A 128 3.22 13.19 -4.70
N LYS A 129 3.02 14.27 -3.93
CA LYS A 129 3.59 14.45 -2.58
C LYS A 129 2.85 13.61 -1.56
N TYR A 130 3.55 13.24 -0.48
CA TYR A 130 2.95 12.64 0.69
C TYR A 130 2.03 13.65 1.38
N ASP A 131 0.88 13.20 1.85
CA ASP A 131 0.05 14.01 2.73
C ASP A 131 0.63 13.98 4.16
N LEU A 132 1.23 15.09 4.60
CA LEU A 132 1.83 15.20 5.95
C LEU A 132 0.80 15.50 7.04
N HIS A 133 -0.43 15.88 6.67
CA HIS A 133 -1.47 16.32 7.61
C HIS A 133 -2.50 15.22 7.92
N ILE A 134 -2.13 13.95 7.77
CA ILE A 134 -3.00 12.79 8.03
C ILE A 134 -3.66 12.90 9.41
N LEU A 135 -2.87 13.32 10.42
CA LEU A 135 -3.25 13.66 11.80
C LEU A 135 -4.50 14.53 11.90
N ASP A 136 -4.33 15.72 11.33
CA ASP A 136 -5.30 16.80 11.37
C ASP A 136 -6.50 16.45 10.50
N TRP A 137 -6.29 15.67 9.42
CA TRP A 137 -7.38 15.17 8.59
C TRP A 137 -8.25 14.20 9.37
N PHE A 138 -7.72 13.15 9.99
CA PHE A 138 -8.51 12.25 10.83
C PHE A 138 -9.37 13.02 11.84
N ARG A 139 -8.79 14.00 12.54
CA ARG A 139 -9.50 14.84 13.51
C ARG A 139 -10.56 15.73 12.85
N ALA A 140 -10.19 16.49 11.81
CA ALA A 140 -11.10 17.35 11.08
C ALA A 140 -12.21 16.56 10.38
N LEU A 141 -11.99 15.30 10.08
CA LEU A 141 -12.89 14.44 9.32
C LEU A 141 -13.88 13.68 10.22
N PHE A 142 -13.56 13.54 11.51
CA PHE A 142 -14.56 13.28 12.54
C PHE A 142 -15.49 14.50 12.77
N ASP A 143 -15.06 15.72 12.40
CA ASP A 143 -15.80 16.97 12.69
C ASP A 143 -16.37 17.71 11.45
N VAL A 144 -15.96 17.42 10.21
CA VAL A 144 -16.29 18.22 9.01
C VAL A 144 -16.71 17.33 7.84
N GLU A 145 -18.02 17.33 7.56
CA GLU A 145 -18.56 16.96 6.25
C GLU A 145 -18.44 18.15 5.29
N ILE A 146 -18.14 17.88 4.01
CA ILE A 146 -18.43 18.63 2.76
C ILE A 146 -17.20 18.63 1.83
N GLY A 147 -17.25 17.82 0.76
CA GLY A 147 -16.33 17.92 -0.39
C GLY A 147 -16.06 16.61 -1.14
N ASN A 148 -15.50 16.70 -2.35
CA ASN A 148 -15.05 15.53 -3.12
C ASN A 148 -13.83 14.88 -2.43
N ARG A 149 -13.98 13.62 -2.00
CA ARG A 149 -12.98 12.83 -1.26
C ARG A 149 -12.17 11.87 -2.15
N GLN A 150 -12.11 12.17 -3.45
CA GLN A 150 -11.28 11.50 -4.46
C GLN A 150 -10.09 12.38 -4.83
N ILE A 151 -9.23 12.67 -3.85
CA ILE A 151 -8.09 13.58 -4.01
C ILE A 151 -6.94 12.84 -4.69
N THR A 152 -6.31 13.47 -5.69
CA THR A 152 -5.21 12.88 -6.48
C THR A 152 -3.91 13.68 -6.43
N ASN A 153 -3.92 14.89 -5.87
CA ASN A 153 -2.73 15.74 -5.78
C ASN A 153 -1.85 15.47 -4.55
N ARG A 154 -2.31 14.60 -3.66
CA ARG A 154 -1.58 14.09 -2.49
C ARG A 154 -2.16 12.74 -2.12
N PHE A 155 -1.30 11.83 -1.66
CA PHE A 155 -1.72 10.54 -1.15
C PHE A 155 -1.04 10.26 0.18
N TRP A 156 -1.81 9.65 1.08
CA TRP A 156 -1.28 8.82 2.15
C TRP A 156 -1.40 7.35 1.74
N CYS A 157 -0.84 6.45 2.54
CA CYS A 157 -0.59 5.07 2.14
C CYS A 157 -1.82 4.31 1.62
N SER A 158 -2.88 4.24 2.42
CA SER A 158 -4.12 3.54 2.10
C SER A 158 -4.94 4.23 1.02
N ALA A 159 -4.88 5.57 0.94
CA ALA A 159 -5.51 6.28 -0.18
C ALA A 159 -4.84 6.00 -1.52
N LEU A 160 -3.50 5.91 -1.56
CA LEU A 160 -2.80 5.53 -2.80
C LEU A 160 -3.25 4.13 -3.24
N LEU A 161 -3.25 3.17 -2.32
CA LEU A 161 -3.64 1.80 -2.65
C LEU A 161 -5.10 1.72 -3.11
N ALA A 162 -6.01 2.40 -2.42
CA ALA A 162 -7.41 2.44 -2.78
C ALA A 162 -7.61 3.09 -4.15
N TYR A 163 -6.92 4.20 -4.44
CA TYR A 163 -6.92 4.83 -5.76
C TYR A 163 -6.44 3.87 -6.86
N ILE A 164 -5.30 3.20 -6.67
CA ILE A 164 -4.78 2.22 -7.62
C ILE A 164 -5.81 1.12 -7.87
N TYR A 165 -6.43 0.58 -6.82
CA TYR A 165 -7.41 -0.49 -6.94
C TYR A 165 -8.70 -0.03 -7.64
N VAL A 166 -9.15 1.20 -7.39
CA VAL A 166 -10.30 1.79 -8.10
C VAL A 166 -9.99 1.93 -9.60
N GLU A 167 -8.83 2.48 -9.95
CA GLU A 167 -8.43 2.67 -11.36
C GLU A 167 -8.20 1.34 -12.10
N LEU A 168 -7.76 0.30 -11.38
CA LEU A 168 -7.65 -1.06 -11.91
C LEU A 168 -9.02 -1.77 -12.02
N GLY A 169 -10.09 -1.21 -11.46
CA GLY A 169 -11.41 -1.83 -11.43
C GLY A 169 -11.52 -3.00 -10.44
N LEU A 170 -10.74 -2.92 -9.36
CA LEU A 170 -10.69 -3.88 -8.25
C LEU A 170 -11.47 -3.42 -7.01
N LEU A 171 -11.79 -2.12 -6.95
CA LEU A 171 -12.69 -1.49 -5.97
C LEU A 171 -13.72 -0.61 -6.70
N ASP A 172 -14.82 -0.31 -6.03
CA ASP A 172 -15.90 0.49 -6.61
C ASP A 172 -15.45 1.93 -6.97
N LYS A 173 -15.91 2.45 -8.11
CA LYS A 173 -15.53 3.78 -8.60
C LYS A 173 -16.02 4.94 -7.72
N SER A 174 -17.06 4.72 -6.93
CA SER A 174 -17.57 5.71 -5.96
C SER A 174 -16.80 5.72 -4.64
N LEU A 175 -15.83 4.81 -4.45
CA LEU A 175 -15.05 4.74 -3.23
C LEU A 175 -14.29 6.05 -3.01
N GLU A 176 -14.52 6.65 -1.84
CA GLU A 176 -13.83 7.85 -1.39
C GLU A 176 -12.42 7.50 -0.90
N TRP A 177 -11.49 7.21 -1.81
CA TRP A 177 -10.18 6.64 -1.46
C TRP A 177 -9.37 7.48 -0.48
N SER A 178 -9.54 8.81 -0.46
CA SER A 178 -8.84 9.68 0.50
C SER A 178 -9.16 9.34 1.96
N MET A 179 -10.31 8.70 2.20
CA MET A 179 -10.84 8.33 3.52
C MET A 179 -10.39 6.96 4.02
N ILE A 180 -9.79 6.17 3.13
CA ILE A 180 -9.60 4.75 3.40
C ILE A 180 -8.49 4.57 4.40
N GLU A 181 -8.80 3.91 5.50
CA GLU A 181 -7.84 3.58 6.55
C GLU A 181 -7.11 2.26 6.25
N PRO A 182 -5.85 2.07 6.69
CA PRO A 182 -5.14 0.81 6.51
C PRO A 182 -5.93 -0.42 6.99
N ARG A 183 -6.69 -0.30 8.09
CA ARG A 183 -7.56 -1.38 8.60
C ARG A 183 -8.57 -1.92 7.61
N GLN A 184 -9.06 -1.08 6.69
CA GLN A 184 -10.09 -1.51 5.75
C GLN A 184 -9.53 -2.51 4.72
N PHE A 185 -8.21 -2.51 4.56
CA PHE A 185 -7.45 -3.52 3.85
C PHE A 185 -7.09 -4.74 4.70
N SER A 186 -7.60 -4.90 5.93
CA SER A 186 -7.48 -6.14 6.72
C SER A 186 -8.64 -7.09 6.47
N TYR A 187 -8.40 -8.40 6.53
CA TYR A 187 -9.46 -9.40 6.60
C TYR A 187 -9.96 -9.60 8.02
N TYR A 188 -9.15 -9.38 9.05
CA TYR A 188 -9.56 -9.66 10.43
C TYR A 188 -10.21 -8.47 11.13
N GLU A 189 -9.98 -7.25 10.67
CA GLU A 189 -10.61 -6.05 11.24
C GLU A 189 -11.99 -5.73 10.61
N ASN A 190 -12.72 -4.81 11.25
CA ASN A 190 -14.04 -4.35 10.82
C ASN A 190 -13.94 -3.30 9.70
N LYS A 191 -15.07 -2.95 9.06
CA LYS A 191 -15.16 -1.98 7.94
C LYS A 191 -14.35 -2.36 6.68
N ARG A 192 -14.36 -3.65 6.33
CA ARG A 192 -13.60 -4.21 5.20
C ARG A 192 -14.05 -3.61 3.87
N LEU A 193 -13.09 -3.45 2.96
CA LEU A 193 -13.38 -3.11 1.57
C LEU A 193 -14.07 -4.27 0.84
N SER A 194 -14.99 -3.92 -0.04
CA SER A 194 -15.61 -4.85 -0.98
C SER A 194 -14.82 -4.86 -2.30
N TYR A 195 -14.15 -5.97 -2.57
CA TYR A 195 -13.38 -6.16 -3.79
C TYR A 195 -14.28 -6.59 -4.95
N ILE A 196 -14.04 -6.03 -6.14
CA ILE A 196 -14.71 -6.38 -7.39
C ILE A 196 -13.67 -6.98 -8.36
N ASN A 197 -14.07 -7.97 -9.17
CA ASN A 197 -13.19 -8.61 -10.16
C ASN A 197 -11.89 -9.24 -9.61
N CYS A 198 -11.76 -9.37 -8.29
CA CYS A 198 -10.66 -10.06 -7.64
C CYS A 198 -11.10 -10.65 -6.29
N THR A 199 -10.26 -11.52 -5.75
CA THR A 199 -10.37 -11.98 -4.36
C THR A 199 -9.09 -11.69 -3.62
N VAL A 200 -9.19 -11.32 -2.34
CA VAL A 200 -8.03 -11.06 -1.48
C VAL A 200 -8.10 -11.97 -0.27
N ALA A 201 -7.12 -12.88 -0.17
CA ALA A 201 -7.03 -13.85 0.91
C ALA A 201 -6.83 -13.16 2.28
N PRO A 202 -7.15 -13.85 3.39
CA PRO A 202 -6.79 -13.40 4.73
C PRO A 202 -5.28 -13.16 4.87
N GLU A 203 -4.90 -12.14 5.63
CA GLU A 203 -3.50 -11.82 5.86
C GLU A 203 -2.74 -12.91 6.61
N LYS A 204 -1.48 -13.11 6.20
CA LYS A 204 -0.51 -13.97 6.85
C LYS A 204 0.66 -13.15 7.35
N GLN A 205 1.08 -13.36 8.60
CA GLN A 205 2.27 -12.68 9.12
C GLN A 205 3.52 -13.20 8.40
N ILE A 206 4.36 -12.30 7.92
CA ILE A 206 5.64 -12.66 7.33
C ILE A 206 6.63 -12.95 8.46
N ILE A 207 7.28 -14.10 8.41
CA ILE A 207 8.29 -14.55 9.37
C ILE A 207 9.63 -14.78 8.67
N ASN A 208 10.71 -14.84 9.45
CA ASN A 208 12.09 -15.01 8.97
C ASN A 208 12.51 -13.89 7.98
N ILE A 209 12.10 -12.65 8.29
CA ILE A 209 12.53 -11.44 7.57
C ILE A 209 13.93 -11.02 7.96
#